data_AF-A0A932A2H1-F1
#
_entry.id   AF-A0A932A2H1-F1
#
_cell.length_a   1.000
_cell.length_b   1.000
_cell.length_c   1.000
_cell.angle_alpha   90.00
_cell.angle_beta   90.00
_cell.angle_gamma   90.00
#
_symmetry.space_group_name_H-M   'P 1'
#
loop_
_entity.id
_entity.type
_entity.pdbx_description
1 polymer ?
#
loop_
_entity_poly.entity_id
_entity_poly.type
_entity_poly.pdbx_seq_one_letter_code
_entity_poly.pdbx_strand_id
1 'polypeptide(L)'
;MDIPKNLLDFQPIQAFVKGIGKDVENYFGKDDGAIIYLQPDGIWYAEGLYQWLRQRKQNLVIATMEDDGAGLEEDKVKGRKVLVVDNDVVTGKAYKRAMEALRVRKRRLNIRDIKFATFFDRIGVADFFVEKYSAEAIWHFDEFDAVDLKIIKQLAQDGKKPLAEIGKAVGLSAVSVKNRIDKLVASKTLEIRGMLRIDQFFVIAGHIFIEADGATISKLLEQFEHMQEVLHVARTIGKWNLLVCVLGHNVESIEQFINSTIHTHAGVKRLEVYLGELPAKPKLLLPQA
;
A
#
# COMPACT_ATOMS: atom_id res chain seq x y z
N MET A 1 -2.69 -19.24 -22.34
CA MET A 1 -2.97 -17.79 -22.29
C MET A 1 -2.16 -17.15 -23.39
N ASP A 2 -2.82 -16.52 -24.36
CA ASP A 2 -2.12 -15.66 -25.31
C ASP A 2 -1.58 -14.44 -24.55
N ILE A 3 -0.26 -14.27 -24.55
CA ILE A 3 0.37 -13.07 -23.99
C ILE A 3 -0.02 -11.91 -24.92
N PRO A 4 -0.70 -10.85 -24.43
CA PRO A 4 -1.06 -9.73 -25.26
C PRO A 4 0.18 -9.14 -25.93
N LYS A 5 0.10 -8.92 -27.26
CA LYS A 5 1.22 -8.35 -28.04
C LYS A 5 1.46 -6.87 -27.72
N ASN A 6 0.51 -6.21 -27.08
CA ASN A 6 0.55 -4.78 -26.74
C ASN A 6 0.49 -4.59 -25.22
N LEU A 7 1.41 -3.80 -24.67
CA LEU A 7 1.44 -3.51 -23.23
C LEU A 7 0.18 -2.76 -22.75
N LEU A 8 -0.48 -2.03 -23.65
CA LEU A 8 -1.73 -1.33 -23.38
C LEU A 8 -2.92 -2.27 -23.17
N ASP A 9 -2.79 -3.58 -23.42
CA ASP A 9 -3.86 -4.55 -23.15
C ASP A 9 -3.86 -5.00 -21.68
N PHE A 10 -2.80 -4.71 -20.92
CA PHE A 10 -2.69 -5.09 -19.52
C PHE A 10 -3.45 -4.08 -18.63
N GLN A 11 -4.36 -4.60 -17.80
CA GLN A 11 -5.17 -3.78 -16.87
C GLN A 11 -4.37 -2.79 -16.01
N PRO A 12 -3.21 -3.15 -15.41
CA PRO A 12 -2.40 -2.20 -14.65
C PRO A 12 -1.86 -1.03 -15.50
N ILE A 13 -1.45 -1.31 -16.74
CA ILE A 13 -0.97 -0.28 -17.66
C ILE A 13 -2.11 0.63 -18.11
N GLN A 14 -3.30 0.07 -18.37
CA GLN A 14 -4.49 0.85 -18.68
C GLN A 14 -4.87 1.78 -17.54
N ALA A 15 -4.84 1.29 -16.30
CA ALA A 15 -5.10 2.10 -15.11
C ALA A 15 -4.07 3.23 -14.96
N PHE A 16 -2.78 2.94 -15.16
CA PHE A 16 -1.71 3.92 -15.11
C PHE A 16 -1.90 5.04 -16.13
N VAL A 17 -2.06 4.67 -17.40
CA VAL A 17 -2.26 5.61 -18.50
C VAL A 17 -3.55 6.40 -18.31
N LYS A 18 -4.65 5.78 -17.88
CA LYS A 18 -5.91 6.46 -17.59
C LYS A 18 -5.77 7.46 -16.44
N GLY A 19 -4.98 7.12 -15.42
CA GLY A 19 -4.77 7.95 -14.23
C GLY A 19 -3.95 9.21 -14.51
N ILE A 20 -2.82 9.07 -15.22
CA ILE A 20 -1.85 10.19 -15.35
C ILE A 20 -1.62 10.67 -16.79
N GLY A 21 -2.07 9.93 -17.80
CA GLY A 21 -1.64 10.13 -19.19
C GLY A 21 -1.92 11.52 -19.73
N LYS A 22 -3.09 12.08 -19.45
CA LYS A 22 -3.48 13.42 -19.92
C LYS A 22 -2.63 14.53 -19.28
N ASP A 23 -2.29 14.39 -18.00
CA ASP A 23 -1.47 15.38 -17.30
C ASP A 23 -0.01 15.32 -17.73
N VAL A 24 0.49 14.11 -18.00
CA VAL A 24 1.81 13.90 -18.61
C VAL A 24 1.85 14.44 -20.05
N GLU A 25 0.80 14.25 -20.85
CA GLU A 25 0.68 14.81 -22.20
C GLU A 25 0.76 16.35 -22.15
N ASN A 26 0.02 16.98 -21.23
CA ASN A 26 0.06 18.42 -20.99
C ASN A 26 1.44 18.89 -20.55
N TYR A 27 2.11 18.14 -19.68
CA TYR A 27 3.45 18.45 -19.20
C TYR A 27 4.47 18.55 -20.33
N PHE A 28 4.49 17.55 -21.20
CA PHE A 28 5.37 17.55 -22.36
C PHE A 28 4.98 18.61 -23.38
N GLY A 29 3.67 18.86 -23.58
CA GLY A 29 3.18 19.88 -24.50
C GLY A 29 3.83 19.80 -25.88
N LYS A 30 4.41 20.91 -26.36
CA LYS A 30 5.13 20.98 -27.65
C LYS A 30 6.64 20.67 -27.55
N ASP A 31 7.19 20.50 -26.35
CA ASP A 31 8.62 20.27 -26.15
C ASP A 31 9.01 18.83 -26.49
N ASP A 32 10.22 18.61 -27.02
CA ASP A 32 10.76 17.25 -27.17
C ASP A 32 10.89 16.58 -25.79
N GLY A 33 10.47 15.31 -25.70
CA GLY A 33 10.36 14.59 -24.44
C GLY A 33 11.22 13.33 -24.37
N ALA A 34 11.67 12.97 -23.17
CA ALA A 34 12.25 11.68 -22.85
C ALA A 34 11.56 11.08 -21.62
N ILE A 35 11.18 9.81 -21.71
CA ILE A 35 10.74 9.00 -20.57
C ILE A 35 11.92 8.16 -20.13
N ILE A 36 12.30 8.25 -18.85
CA ILE A 36 13.38 7.45 -18.27
C ILE A 36 12.75 6.45 -17.31
N TYR A 37 12.99 5.15 -17.49
CA TYR A 37 12.63 4.18 -16.44
C TYR A 37 13.82 3.84 -15.56
N LEU A 38 13.54 3.64 -14.27
CA LEU A 38 14.53 3.14 -13.31
C LEU A 38 14.64 1.62 -13.40
N GLN A 39 15.86 1.09 -13.42
CA GLN A 39 16.09 -0.35 -13.39
C GLN A 39 15.97 -0.91 -11.96
N PRO A 40 15.55 -2.18 -11.80
CA PRO A 40 15.07 -3.09 -12.85
C PRO A 40 13.56 -2.96 -13.17
N ASP A 41 12.80 -2.27 -12.32
CA ASP A 41 11.35 -2.49 -12.23
C ASP A 41 10.48 -1.48 -13.02
N GLY A 42 11.01 -0.31 -13.36
CA GLY A 42 10.25 0.79 -13.97
C GLY A 42 9.84 0.58 -15.43
N ILE A 43 10.36 -0.45 -16.09
CA ILE A 43 10.25 -0.64 -17.55
C ILE A 43 8.79 -0.78 -18.03
N TRP A 44 7.96 -1.54 -17.33
CA TRP A 44 6.61 -1.88 -17.79
C TRP A 44 5.69 -0.66 -17.91
N TYR A 45 5.68 0.20 -16.87
CA TYR A 45 4.86 1.40 -16.84
C TYR A 45 5.40 2.49 -17.77
N ALA A 46 6.72 2.64 -17.85
CA ALA A 46 7.35 3.58 -18.75
C ALA A 46 7.07 3.23 -20.21
N GLU A 47 7.21 1.96 -20.58
CA GLU A 47 6.97 1.48 -21.94
C GLU A 47 5.48 1.57 -22.30
N GLY A 48 4.58 1.19 -21.38
CA GLY A 48 3.14 1.37 -21.57
C GLY A 48 2.74 2.84 -21.78
N LEU A 49 3.26 3.74 -20.94
CA LEU A 49 3.02 5.18 -21.07
C LEU A 49 3.65 5.75 -22.36
N TYR A 50 4.84 5.29 -22.72
CA TYR A 50 5.53 5.66 -23.95
C TYR A 50 4.71 5.27 -25.19
N GLN A 51 4.23 4.03 -25.26
CA GLN A 51 3.40 3.54 -26.36
C GLN A 51 2.12 4.37 -26.52
N TRP A 52 1.48 4.74 -25.41
CA TRP A 52 0.29 5.58 -25.45
C TRP A 52 0.60 7.02 -25.90
N LEU A 53 1.64 7.65 -25.36
CA LEU A 53 2.00 9.04 -25.69
C LEU A 53 2.54 9.18 -27.12
N ARG A 54 3.28 8.20 -27.63
CA ARG A 54 3.88 8.26 -28.97
C ARG A 54 2.82 8.30 -30.09
N GLN A 55 1.63 7.74 -29.85
CA GLN A 55 0.49 7.87 -30.77
C GLN A 55 0.00 9.32 -30.91
N ARG A 56 0.38 10.20 -29.97
CA ARG A 56 -0.09 11.58 -29.84
C ARG A 56 1.03 12.63 -29.99
N LYS A 57 2.29 12.23 -29.77
CA LYS A 57 3.47 13.11 -29.76
C LYS A 57 4.59 12.57 -30.64
N GLN A 58 5.03 13.39 -31.60
CA GLN A 58 6.01 12.97 -32.62
C GLN A 58 7.45 12.82 -32.08
N ASN A 59 7.88 13.68 -31.14
CA ASN A 59 9.26 13.71 -30.64
C ASN A 59 9.36 13.26 -29.17
N LEU A 60 9.05 11.98 -28.93
CA LEU A 60 9.19 11.33 -27.64
C LEU A 60 10.15 10.14 -27.76
N VAL A 61 11.10 10.02 -26.83
CA VAL A 61 12.04 8.89 -26.73
C VAL A 61 11.93 8.19 -25.37
N ILE A 62 12.35 6.93 -25.30
CA ILE A 62 12.49 6.18 -24.05
C ILE A 62 13.96 5.90 -23.75
N ALA A 63 14.34 6.10 -22.49
CA ALA A 63 15.68 5.92 -21.96
C ALA A 63 15.65 5.17 -20.63
N THR A 64 16.82 4.80 -20.10
CA THR A 64 16.95 4.11 -18.81
C THR A 64 18.12 4.64 -17.98
N MET A 65 18.07 4.39 -16.68
CA MET A 65 19.18 4.52 -15.73
C MET A 65 18.91 3.69 -14.47
N GLU A 66 19.95 3.45 -13.68
CA GLU A 66 19.82 3.03 -12.27
C GLU A 66 19.28 4.17 -11.41
N ASP A 67 18.80 3.87 -10.21
CA ASP A 67 18.20 4.88 -9.34
C ASP A 67 19.18 5.95 -8.81
N ASP A 68 20.49 5.71 -8.88
CA ASP A 68 21.56 6.67 -8.61
C ASP A 68 22.03 7.43 -9.88
N GLY A 69 21.38 7.17 -11.02
CA GLY A 69 21.69 7.72 -12.33
C GLY A 69 22.87 7.06 -13.02
N ALA A 70 23.41 5.95 -12.50
CA ALA A 70 24.36 5.13 -13.25
C ALA A 70 23.71 4.60 -14.54
N GLY A 71 24.50 4.52 -15.62
CA GLY A 71 24.02 4.01 -16.90
C GLY A 71 23.04 4.92 -17.66
N LEU A 72 22.85 6.18 -17.24
CA LEU A 72 21.97 7.12 -17.94
C LEU A 72 22.33 7.26 -19.43
N GLU A 73 21.36 7.01 -20.30
CA GLU A 73 21.50 7.22 -21.76
C GLU A 73 21.43 8.71 -22.14
N GLU A 74 22.54 9.43 -21.91
CA GLU A 74 22.59 10.90 -21.96
C GLU A 74 22.15 11.52 -23.30
N ASP A 75 22.48 10.89 -24.43
CA ASP A 75 22.10 11.38 -25.77
C ASP A 75 20.59 11.43 -25.99
N LYS A 76 19.87 10.51 -25.35
CA LYS A 76 18.40 10.45 -25.41
C LYS A 76 17.73 11.52 -24.56
N VAL A 77 18.38 12.01 -23.50
CA VAL A 77 17.77 13.01 -22.59
C VAL A 77 18.22 14.43 -22.87
N LYS A 78 19.36 14.62 -23.55
CA LYS A 78 19.95 15.93 -23.84
C LYS A 78 18.97 16.85 -24.59
N GLY A 79 18.77 18.07 -24.09
CA GLY A 79 17.92 19.08 -24.73
C GLY A 79 16.40 18.91 -24.57
N ARG A 80 15.95 17.89 -23.84
CA ARG A 80 14.53 17.48 -23.75
C ARG A 80 13.92 17.79 -22.38
N LYS A 81 12.58 17.78 -22.28
CA LYS A 81 11.88 17.57 -21.00
C LYS A 81 11.99 16.10 -20.63
N VAL A 82 12.15 15.82 -19.34
CA VAL A 82 12.38 14.47 -18.83
C VAL A 82 11.27 14.09 -17.86
N LEU A 83 10.70 12.90 -18.06
CA LEU A 83 9.85 12.24 -17.09
C LEU A 83 10.52 10.96 -16.62
N VAL A 84 10.87 10.89 -15.34
CA VAL A 84 11.30 9.63 -14.72
C VAL A 84 10.04 8.83 -14.36
N VAL A 85 10.03 7.55 -14.67
CA VAL A 85 8.92 6.63 -14.37
C VAL A 85 9.45 5.46 -13.57
N ASP A 86 8.76 5.17 -12.48
CA ASP A 86 9.01 4.01 -11.63
C ASP A 86 7.68 3.32 -11.28
N ASN A 87 7.74 2.10 -10.72
CA ASN A 87 6.56 1.37 -10.29
C ASN A 87 5.91 2.01 -9.05
N ASP A 88 6.70 2.21 -7.98
CA ASP A 88 6.23 2.79 -6.73
C ASP A 88 7.29 3.63 -5.99
N VAL A 89 6.87 4.73 -5.36
CA VAL A 89 7.73 5.50 -4.46
C VAL A 89 7.41 5.10 -3.03
N VAL A 90 8.20 4.17 -2.47
CA VAL A 90 7.97 3.63 -1.12
C VAL A 90 8.64 4.46 -0.03
N THR A 91 9.97 4.63 -0.10
CA THR A 91 10.77 5.33 0.92
C THR A 91 11.25 6.71 0.46
N GLY A 92 11.06 7.04 -0.82
CA GLY A 92 11.63 8.24 -1.45
C GLY A 92 13.12 8.19 -1.75
N LYS A 93 13.85 7.14 -1.33
CA LYS A 93 15.30 7.04 -1.58
C LYS A 93 15.62 7.00 -3.07
N ALA A 94 14.97 6.11 -3.82
CA ALA A 94 15.14 5.99 -5.27
C ALA A 94 14.77 7.29 -5.99
N TYR A 95 13.59 7.86 -5.67
CA TYR A 95 13.19 9.19 -6.15
C TYR A 95 14.27 10.25 -5.90
N LYS A 96 14.75 10.38 -4.66
CA LYS A 96 15.73 11.41 -4.28
C LYS A 96 17.02 11.25 -5.06
N ARG A 97 17.57 10.02 -5.10
CA ARG A 97 18.80 9.69 -5.84
C ARG A 97 18.66 10.00 -7.33
N ALA A 98 17.56 9.56 -7.95
CA ALA A 98 17.33 9.73 -9.38
C ALA A 98 17.17 11.21 -9.76
N MET A 99 16.36 11.94 -8.97
CA MET A 99 16.12 13.36 -9.20
C MET A 99 17.38 14.19 -8.95
N GLU A 100 18.17 13.89 -7.93
CA GLU A 100 19.45 14.54 -7.66
C GLU A 100 20.46 14.27 -8.79
N ALA A 101 20.58 13.01 -9.22
CA ALA A 101 21.43 12.61 -10.34
C ALA A 101 21.11 13.38 -11.63
N LEU A 102 19.84 13.55 -11.97
CA LEU A 102 19.43 14.33 -13.15
C LEU A 102 19.62 15.84 -12.95
N ARG A 103 19.33 16.37 -11.75
CA ARG A 103 19.51 17.79 -11.42
C ARG A 103 20.97 18.23 -11.54
N VAL A 104 21.91 17.41 -11.06
CA VAL A 104 23.36 17.67 -11.20
C VAL A 104 23.78 17.72 -12.67
N ARG A 105 23.18 16.87 -13.52
CA ARG A 105 23.48 16.81 -14.96
C ARG A 105 22.67 17.80 -15.80
N LYS A 106 21.65 18.46 -15.24
CA LYS A 106 20.68 19.32 -15.95
C LYS A 106 21.36 20.38 -16.83
N ARG A 107 22.35 21.10 -16.29
CA ARG A 107 23.05 22.18 -17.00
C ARG A 107 23.89 21.65 -18.17
N ARG A 108 24.68 20.59 -17.94
CA ARG A 108 25.56 19.99 -18.95
C ARG A 108 24.77 19.34 -20.09
N LEU A 109 23.66 18.70 -19.77
CA LEU A 109 22.79 18.03 -20.73
C LEU A 109 21.69 18.94 -21.31
N ASN A 110 21.62 20.20 -20.88
CA ASN A 110 20.56 21.12 -21.29
C ASN A 110 19.15 20.52 -21.12
N ILE A 111 18.92 19.78 -20.02
CA ILE A 111 17.60 19.21 -19.72
C ILE A 111 16.66 20.35 -19.36
N ARG A 112 15.53 20.47 -20.06
CA ARG A 112 14.61 21.61 -19.93
C ARG A 112 13.89 21.56 -18.59
N ASP A 113 13.31 20.42 -18.27
CA ASP A 113 12.62 20.17 -17.02
C ASP A 113 12.63 18.69 -16.65
N ILE A 114 12.44 18.37 -15.37
CA ILE A 114 12.49 17.01 -14.84
C ILE A 114 11.28 16.80 -13.93
N LYS A 115 10.44 15.83 -14.25
CA LYS A 115 9.34 15.36 -13.41
C LYS A 115 9.42 13.88 -13.13
N PHE A 116 8.64 13.41 -12.17
CA PHE A 116 8.56 12.02 -11.77
C PHE A 116 7.11 11.50 -11.81
N ALA A 117 6.93 10.29 -12.33
CA ALA A 117 5.66 9.58 -12.36
C ALA A 117 5.79 8.19 -11.75
N THR A 118 4.74 7.75 -11.05
CA THR A 118 4.70 6.45 -10.38
C THR A 118 3.27 5.93 -10.32
N PHE A 119 3.05 4.61 -10.27
CA PHE A 119 1.69 4.11 -10.07
C PHE A 119 1.22 4.44 -8.65
N PHE A 120 2.05 4.11 -7.67
CA PHE A 120 1.83 4.42 -6.26
C PHE A 120 2.84 5.45 -5.77
N ASP A 121 2.37 6.62 -5.32
CA ASP A 121 3.21 7.58 -4.61
C ASP A 121 2.85 7.51 -3.13
N ARG A 122 3.69 6.82 -2.35
CA ARG A 122 3.42 6.68 -0.92
C ARG A 122 3.75 7.98 -0.19
N ILE A 123 4.85 8.66 -0.54
CA ILE A 123 5.37 9.79 0.25
C ILE A 123 4.96 11.17 -0.27
N GLY A 124 4.21 11.24 -1.37
CA GLY A 124 3.68 12.48 -1.91
C GLY A 124 4.72 13.37 -2.61
N VAL A 125 5.75 12.77 -3.22
CA VAL A 125 6.84 13.50 -3.90
C VAL A 125 6.77 13.44 -5.43
N ALA A 126 5.97 12.54 -5.99
CA ALA A 126 5.84 12.40 -7.43
C ALA A 126 4.97 13.50 -8.02
N ASP A 127 5.31 13.95 -9.22
CA ASP A 127 4.52 14.94 -9.95
C ASP A 127 3.22 14.36 -10.50
N PHE A 128 3.24 13.06 -10.85
CA PHE A 128 2.10 12.34 -11.39
C PHE A 128 1.98 10.97 -10.72
N PHE A 129 0.80 10.62 -10.24
CA PHE A 129 0.54 9.32 -9.61
C PHE A 129 -0.92 8.88 -9.80
N VAL A 130 -1.18 7.57 -9.76
CA VAL A 130 -2.55 7.03 -9.86
C VAL A 130 -3.18 6.99 -8.47
N GLU A 131 -2.49 6.38 -7.52
CA GLU A 131 -2.95 6.24 -6.15
C GLU A 131 -1.94 6.85 -5.18
N LYS A 132 -2.44 7.69 -4.27
CA LYS A 132 -1.74 8.03 -3.04
C LYS A 132 -2.06 6.95 -2.02
N TYR A 133 -1.07 6.16 -1.64
CA TYR A 133 -1.07 5.64 -0.28
C TYR A 133 -0.65 6.81 0.59
N SER A 134 -1.40 7.14 1.65
CA SER A 134 -0.84 8.04 2.66
C SER A 134 0.37 7.34 3.29
N ALA A 135 1.60 7.69 2.93
CA ALA A 135 2.77 7.32 3.74
C ALA A 135 2.69 7.97 5.12
N GLU A 136 1.79 8.93 5.35
CA GLU A 136 1.40 9.32 6.69
C GLU A 136 1.00 8.08 7.52
N ALA A 137 0.38 7.05 6.95
CA ALA A 137 0.06 5.82 7.70
C ALA A 137 1.28 4.96 8.09
N ILE A 138 2.44 5.12 7.44
CA ILE A 138 3.60 4.23 7.65
C ILE A 138 4.79 4.97 8.29
N TRP A 139 4.89 6.30 8.19
CA TRP A 139 6.05 7.07 8.66
C TRP A 139 5.74 8.36 9.45
N HIS A 140 4.76 8.35 10.35
CA HIS A 140 4.75 9.34 11.46
C HIS A 140 5.92 9.14 12.46
N PHE A 141 6.91 8.28 12.17
CA PHE A 141 8.09 8.08 13.02
C PHE A 141 8.90 9.38 13.25
N ASP A 142 8.80 10.38 12.37
CA ASP A 142 9.48 11.67 12.58
C ASP A 142 8.73 12.59 13.57
N GLU A 143 7.44 12.35 13.82
CA GLU A 143 6.63 13.03 14.84
C GLU A 143 6.40 12.21 16.12
N PHE A 144 6.84 10.96 16.10
CA PHE A 144 6.69 9.94 17.13
C PHE A 144 8.05 9.68 17.76
N ASP A 145 8.23 10.12 18.99
CA ASP A 145 9.52 9.98 19.67
C ASP A 145 9.57 8.76 20.63
N ALA A 146 10.74 8.50 21.19
CA ALA A 146 10.93 7.39 22.13
C ALA A 146 10.07 7.53 23.41
N VAL A 147 9.62 8.74 23.76
CA VAL A 147 8.73 8.98 24.89
C VAL A 147 7.30 8.59 24.53
N ASP A 148 6.85 8.90 23.33
CA ASP A 148 5.54 8.47 22.83
C ASP A 148 5.42 6.94 22.83
N LEU A 149 6.46 6.23 22.39
CA LEU A 149 6.49 4.77 22.47
C LEU A 149 6.40 4.24 23.91
N LYS A 150 7.05 4.92 24.87
CA LYS A 150 6.97 4.55 26.29
C LYS A 150 5.57 4.78 26.84
N ILE A 151 4.92 5.89 26.48
CA ILE A 151 3.52 6.18 26.85
C ILE A 151 2.60 5.08 26.30
N ILE A 152 2.71 4.75 25.02
CA ILE A 152 1.90 3.70 24.38
C ILE A 152 2.16 2.35 25.03
N LYS A 153 3.41 2.02 25.40
CA LYS A 153 3.71 0.78 26.12
C LYS A 153 3.00 0.71 27.48
N GLN A 154 2.85 1.84 28.19
CA GLN A 154 2.05 1.89 29.42
C GLN A 154 0.56 1.65 29.12
N LEU A 155 0.01 2.30 28.10
CA LEU A 155 -1.39 2.16 27.70
C LEU A 155 -1.73 0.78 27.12
N ALA A 156 -0.80 0.14 26.43
CA ALA A 156 -0.97 -1.22 25.92
C ALA A 156 -1.05 -2.27 27.04
N GLN A 157 -0.46 -1.98 28.20
CA GLN A 157 -0.61 -2.81 29.40
C GLN A 157 -1.95 -2.54 30.09
N ASP A 158 -2.31 -1.26 30.22
CA ASP A 158 -3.59 -0.83 30.77
C ASP A 158 -4.01 0.52 30.15
N GLY A 159 -5.02 0.46 29.27
CA GLY A 159 -5.55 1.64 28.58
C GLY A 159 -6.24 2.63 29.51
N LYS A 160 -6.53 2.25 30.77
CA LYS A 160 -7.13 3.11 31.80
C LYS A 160 -6.12 3.67 32.78
N LYS A 161 -4.82 3.42 32.58
CA LYS A 161 -3.77 3.79 33.53
C LYS A 161 -3.78 5.31 33.80
N PRO A 162 -3.74 5.76 35.07
CA PRO A 162 -3.78 7.19 35.38
C PRO A 162 -2.61 7.95 34.76
N LEU A 163 -2.89 9.12 34.15
CA LEU A 163 -1.88 9.94 33.46
C LEU A 163 -0.72 10.35 34.36
N ALA A 164 -0.96 10.56 35.66
CA ALA A 164 0.07 10.88 36.64
C ALA A 164 1.06 9.72 36.85
N GLU A 165 0.59 8.46 36.81
CA GLU A 165 1.45 7.29 36.91
C GLU A 165 2.28 7.09 35.65
N ILE A 166 1.65 7.28 34.48
CA ILE A 166 2.36 7.26 33.19
C ILE A 166 3.45 8.34 33.19
N GLY A 167 3.12 9.55 33.64
CA GLY A 167 4.06 10.68 33.75
C GLY A 167 5.27 10.35 34.62
N LYS A 168 5.07 9.77 35.81
CA LYS A 168 6.15 9.29 36.68
C LYS A 168 7.04 8.26 35.98
N ALA A 169 6.46 7.32 35.23
CA ALA A 169 7.20 6.27 34.55
C ALA A 169 8.04 6.78 33.36
N VAL A 170 7.63 7.88 32.72
CA VAL A 170 8.32 8.43 31.53
C VAL A 170 9.07 9.74 31.78
N GLY A 171 9.03 10.29 32.99
CA GLY A 171 9.72 11.52 33.38
C GLY A 171 9.01 12.80 32.91
N LEU A 172 7.67 12.78 32.79
CA LEU A 172 6.84 13.91 32.35
C LEU A 172 5.73 14.27 33.35
N SER A 173 5.21 15.49 33.26
CA SER A 173 3.99 15.87 33.97
C SER A 173 2.76 15.17 33.39
N ALA A 174 1.70 15.00 34.20
CA ALA A 174 0.45 14.42 33.74
C ALA A 174 -0.17 15.20 32.57
N VAL A 175 -0.04 16.53 32.58
CA VAL A 175 -0.52 17.41 31.50
C VAL A 175 0.28 17.17 30.21
N SER A 176 1.60 17.03 30.29
CA SER A 176 2.46 16.74 29.14
C SER A 176 2.15 15.37 28.51
N VAL A 177 1.87 14.36 29.34
CA VAL A 177 1.43 13.04 28.85
C VAL A 177 0.08 13.15 28.15
N LYS A 178 -0.88 13.86 28.75
CA LYS A 178 -2.20 14.08 28.15
C LYS A 178 -2.10 14.69 26.74
N ASN A 179 -1.34 15.77 26.60
CA ASN A 179 -1.20 16.46 25.32
C ASN A 179 -0.59 15.56 24.24
N ARG A 180 0.35 14.68 24.61
CA ARG A 180 0.94 13.70 23.69
C ARG A 180 -0.07 12.63 23.27
N ILE A 181 -0.82 12.07 24.22
CA ILE A 181 -1.89 11.10 23.92
C ILE A 181 -2.93 11.74 23.00
N ASP A 182 -3.40 12.94 23.33
CA ASP A 182 -4.40 13.66 22.53
C ASP A 182 -3.88 13.90 21.09
N LYS A 183 -2.60 14.26 20.92
CA LYS A 183 -1.96 14.38 19.60
C LYS A 183 -1.92 13.05 18.84
N LEU A 184 -1.53 11.96 19.50
CA LEU A 184 -1.45 10.63 18.90
C LEU A 184 -2.82 10.09 18.51
N VAL A 185 -3.86 10.38 19.30
CA VAL A 185 -5.25 10.03 18.98
C VAL A 185 -5.78 10.88 17.83
N ALA A 186 -5.56 12.20 17.87
CA ALA A 186 -6.01 13.11 16.81
C ALA A 186 -5.38 12.78 15.44
N SER A 187 -4.12 12.36 15.44
CA SER A 187 -3.41 11.88 14.24
C SER A 187 -3.79 10.46 13.80
N LYS A 188 -4.66 9.76 14.54
CA LYS A 188 -5.04 8.35 14.33
C LYS A 188 -3.86 7.37 14.44
N THR A 189 -2.75 7.79 15.07
CA THR A 189 -1.59 6.94 15.35
C THR A 189 -1.84 6.00 16.54
N LEU A 190 -2.61 6.48 17.52
CA LEU A 190 -3.02 5.72 18.70
C LEU A 190 -4.53 5.63 18.77
N GLU A 191 -5.03 4.44 19.10
CA GLU A 191 -6.41 4.25 19.46
C GLU A 191 -6.52 3.48 20.78
N ILE A 192 -7.43 3.91 21.66
CA ILE A 192 -7.68 3.27 22.96
C ILE A 192 -9.10 2.70 22.93
N ARG A 193 -9.22 1.38 22.78
CA ARG A 193 -10.50 0.66 22.71
C ARG A 193 -10.58 -0.46 23.74
N GLY A 194 -11.82 -0.81 24.12
CA GLY A 194 -12.11 -2.06 24.81
C GLY A 194 -12.05 -3.24 23.83
N MET A 195 -11.46 -4.34 24.27
CA MET A 195 -11.31 -5.56 23.49
C MET A 195 -11.95 -6.73 24.23
N LEU A 196 -12.48 -7.70 23.49
CA LEU A 196 -12.95 -8.97 24.01
C LEU A 196 -11.80 -9.97 24.08
N ARG A 197 -11.81 -10.85 25.08
CA ARG A 197 -10.90 -12.01 25.13
C ARG A 197 -11.47 -13.14 24.30
N ILE A 198 -10.73 -13.59 23.28
CA ILE A 198 -11.18 -14.62 22.32
C ILE A 198 -11.63 -15.89 23.04
N ASP A 199 -10.83 -16.36 24.01
CA ASP A 199 -11.03 -17.62 24.76
C ASP A 199 -12.25 -17.64 25.67
N GLN A 200 -12.91 -16.49 25.88
CA GLN A 200 -14.16 -16.42 26.65
C GLN A 200 -15.40 -16.70 25.80
N PHE A 201 -15.26 -16.66 24.47
CA PHE A 201 -16.38 -16.77 23.53
C PHE A 201 -16.19 -17.89 22.52
N PHE A 202 -14.95 -18.17 22.10
CA PHE A 202 -14.62 -19.16 21.08
C PHE A 202 -13.65 -20.20 21.63
N VAL A 203 -13.55 -21.35 20.95
CA VAL A 203 -12.67 -22.46 21.38
C VAL A 203 -11.82 -23.04 20.25
N ILE A 204 -12.16 -22.76 19.00
CA ILE A 204 -11.48 -23.29 17.81
C ILE A 204 -11.33 -22.19 16.77
N ALA A 205 -10.30 -22.30 15.93
CA ALA A 205 -10.11 -21.43 14.78
C ALA A 205 -10.07 -22.22 13.48
N GLY A 206 -10.55 -21.61 12.41
CA GLY A 206 -10.47 -22.12 11.04
C GLY A 206 -9.67 -21.17 10.16
N HIS A 207 -8.66 -21.68 9.47
CA HIS A 207 -7.91 -20.94 8.45
C HIS A 207 -8.36 -21.44 7.09
N ILE A 208 -9.07 -20.58 6.37
CA ILE A 208 -9.72 -20.91 5.12
C ILE A 208 -9.02 -20.14 4.01
N PHE A 209 -8.44 -20.88 3.08
CA PHE A 209 -7.85 -20.36 1.87
C PHE A 209 -8.87 -20.49 0.74
N ILE A 210 -9.10 -19.40 0.02
CA ILE A 210 -10.17 -19.28 -0.96
C ILE A 210 -9.57 -18.89 -2.31
N GLU A 211 -10.04 -19.56 -3.35
CA GLU A 211 -9.83 -19.15 -4.73
C GLU A 211 -11.20 -18.88 -5.36
N ALA A 212 -11.42 -17.64 -5.74
CA ALA A 212 -12.63 -17.21 -6.43
C ALA A 212 -12.33 -16.17 -7.51
N ASP A 213 -13.31 -15.82 -8.34
CA ASP A 213 -13.18 -14.64 -9.21
C ASP A 213 -13.18 -13.32 -8.41
N GLY A 214 -12.68 -12.25 -9.03
CA GLY A 214 -12.51 -10.95 -8.36
C GLY A 214 -13.81 -10.30 -7.88
N ALA A 215 -14.96 -10.60 -8.53
CA ALA A 215 -16.25 -10.07 -8.11
C ALA A 215 -16.73 -10.78 -6.84
N THR A 216 -16.58 -12.09 -6.76
CA THR A 216 -16.86 -12.87 -5.55
C THR A 216 -15.94 -12.48 -4.40
N ILE A 217 -14.64 -12.27 -4.64
CA ILE A 217 -13.72 -11.82 -3.58
C ILE A 217 -14.15 -10.47 -3.00
N SER A 218 -14.57 -9.52 -3.83
CA SER A 218 -15.05 -8.22 -3.35
C SER A 218 -16.30 -8.34 -2.48
N LYS A 219 -17.26 -9.20 -2.87
CA LYS A 219 -18.47 -9.47 -2.08
C LYS A 219 -18.18 -10.16 -0.75
N LEU A 220 -17.28 -11.15 -0.75
CA LEU A 220 -16.88 -11.85 0.47
C LEU A 220 -16.21 -10.89 1.45
N LEU A 221 -15.35 -9.97 0.98
CA LEU A 221 -14.70 -8.98 1.84
C LEU A 221 -15.70 -8.04 2.52
N GLU A 222 -16.67 -7.51 1.77
CA GLU A 222 -17.76 -6.67 2.31
C GLU A 222 -18.59 -7.44 3.35
N GLN A 223 -18.90 -8.71 3.07
CA GLN A 223 -19.65 -9.56 4.00
C GLN A 223 -18.87 -9.85 5.29
N PHE A 224 -17.57 -10.13 5.19
CA PHE A 224 -16.70 -10.44 6.32
C PHE A 224 -16.41 -9.24 7.23
N GLU A 225 -16.46 -8.01 6.71
CA GLU A 225 -16.18 -6.79 7.47
C GLU A 225 -17.09 -6.62 8.70
N HIS A 226 -18.28 -7.23 8.66
CA HIS A 226 -19.33 -7.10 9.68
C HIS A 226 -19.58 -8.39 10.49
N MET A 227 -18.67 -9.37 10.41
CA MET A 227 -18.81 -10.65 11.11
C MET A 227 -17.86 -10.75 12.31
N GLN A 228 -18.43 -10.86 13.52
CA GLN A 228 -17.67 -11.01 14.77
C GLN A 228 -16.75 -12.23 14.75
N GLU A 229 -17.14 -13.30 14.05
CA GLU A 229 -16.36 -14.54 14.01
C GLU A 229 -15.16 -14.44 13.05
N VAL A 230 -15.11 -13.44 12.17
CA VAL A 230 -13.97 -13.21 11.27
C VAL A 230 -12.87 -12.43 12.01
N LEU A 231 -11.78 -13.12 12.35
CA LEU A 231 -10.65 -12.53 13.05
C LEU A 231 -9.69 -11.79 12.11
N HIS A 232 -9.45 -12.35 10.94
CA HIS A 232 -8.49 -11.81 9.98
C HIS A 232 -8.90 -12.17 8.57
N VAL A 233 -8.82 -11.19 7.66
CA VAL A 233 -9.02 -11.41 6.23
C VAL A 233 -7.95 -10.67 5.44
N ALA A 234 -7.41 -11.31 4.41
CA ALA A 234 -6.40 -10.72 3.54
C ALA A 234 -6.51 -11.24 2.11
N ARG A 235 -6.46 -10.33 1.14
CA ARG A 235 -6.16 -10.71 -0.25
C ARG A 235 -4.72 -11.20 -0.33
N THR A 236 -4.50 -12.28 -1.07
CA THR A 236 -3.19 -12.91 -1.20
C THR A 236 -2.81 -13.05 -2.67
N ILE A 237 -1.51 -13.18 -2.93
CA ILE A 237 -0.97 -13.48 -4.26
C ILE A 237 -0.48 -14.92 -4.22
N GLY A 238 -0.92 -15.75 -5.16
CA GLY A 238 -0.52 -17.15 -5.25
C GLY A 238 -1.67 -18.05 -5.68
N LYS A 239 -1.62 -19.33 -5.26
CA LYS A 239 -2.66 -20.34 -5.51
C LYS A 239 -4.03 -19.88 -5.00
N TRP A 240 -4.03 -19.24 -3.85
CA TRP A 240 -5.20 -18.68 -3.18
C TRP A 240 -5.16 -17.16 -3.34
N ASN A 241 -6.31 -16.54 -3.56
CA ASN A 241 -6.41 -15.08 -3.71
C ASN A 241 -7.14 -14.41 -2.54
N LEU A 242 -7.57 -15.19 -1.55
CA LEU A 242 -8.11 -14.72 -0.28
C LEU A 242 -7.80 -15.71 0.85
N LEU A 243 -7.38 -15.19 1.99
CA LEU A 243 -7.21 -15.90 3.25
C LEU A 243 -8.19 -15.32 4.26
N VAL A 244 -8.91 -16.18 4.98
CA VAL A 244 -9.74 -15.78 6.11
C VAL A 244 -9.47 -16.69 7.31
N CYS A 245 -9.30 -16.08 8.49
CA CYS A 245 -9.24 -16.75 9.78
C CYS A 245 -10.56 -16.49 10.51
N VAL A 246 -11.27 -17.56 10.85
CA VAL A 246 -12.54 -17.51 11.56
C VAL A 246 -12.43 -18.18 12.91
N LEU A 247 -13.22 -17.71 13.86
CA LEU A 247 -13.34 -18.23 15.21
C LEU A 247 -14.65 -19.01 15.33
N GLY A 248 -14.63 -20.15 16.02
CA GLY A 248 -15.80 -21.01 16.18
C GLY A 248 -16.01 -21.45 17.62
N HIS A 249 -17.26 -21.82 17.92
CA HIS A 249 -17.64 -22.45 19.19
C HIS A 249 -17.37 -23.96 19.18
N ASN A 250 -17.26 -24.54 17.98
CA ASN A 250 -16.93 -25.94 17.70
C ASN A 250 -16.67 -26.08 16.19
N VAL A 251 -16.28 -27.29 15.75
CA VAL A 251 -16.04 -27.58 14.33
C VAL A 251 -17.29 -27.30 13.48
N GLU A 252 -18.46 -27.73 13.95
CA GLU A 252 -19.74 -27.56 13.24
C GLU A 252 -20.07 -26.09 12.95
N SER A 253 -19.78 -25.17 13.88
CA SER A 253 -19.98 -23.74 13.66
C SER A 253 -19.13 -23.18 12.52
N ILE A 254 -17.92 -23.69 12.33
CA ILE A 254 -17.04 -23.30 11.22
C ILE A 254 -17.56 -23.89 9.91
N GLU A 255 -18.01 -25.14 9.93
CA GLU A 255 -18.64 -25.76 8.75
C GLU A 255 -19.90 -25.01 8.32
N GLN A 256 -20.75 -24.63 9.29
CA GLN A 256 -21.94 -23.82 9.04
C GLN A 256 -21.57 -22.47 8.44
N PHE A 257 -20.55 -21.78 8.99
CA PHE A 257 -20.03 -20.53 8.41
C PHE A 257 -19.59 -20.72 6.95
N ILE A 258 -18.81 -21.75 6.66
CA ILE A 258 -18.34 -22.02 5.29
C ILE A 258 -19.52 -22.25 4.34
N ASN A 259 -20.52 -23.03 4.77
CA ASN A 259 -21.67 -23.37 3.95
C ASN A 259 -22.62 -22.18 3.71
N SER A 260 -22.91 -21.38 4.74
CA SER A 260 -23.87 -20.27 4.66
C SER A 260 -23.26 -19.00 4.07
N THR A 261 -21.96 -18.79 4.26
CA THR A 261 -21.29 -17.53 3.90
C THR A 261 -20.45 -17.66 2.63
N ILE A 262 -19.72 -18.77 2.46
CA ILE A 262 -18.74 -18.90 1.37
C ILE A 262 -19.32 -19.68 0.19
N HIS A 263 -19.86 -20.88 0.43
CA HIS A 263 -20.38 -21.75 -0.63
C HIS A 263 -21.62 -21.20 -1.35
N THR A 264 -22.30 -20.20 -0.77
CA THR A 264 -23.41 -19.50 -1.42
C THR A 264 -22.98 -18.68 -2.64
N HIS A 265 -21.68 -18.41 -2.81
CA HIS A 265 -21.14 -17.67 -3.95
C HIS A 265 -20.66 -18.62 -5.05
N ALA A 266 -21.36 -18.64 -6.18
CA ALA A 266 -21.03 -19.49 -7.33
C ALA A 266 -19.64 -19.23 -7.95
N GLY A 267 -19.03 -18.07 -7.70
CA GLY A 267 -17.68 -17.71 -8.18
C GLY A 267 -16.55 -18.33 -7.37
N VAL A 268 -16.85 -19.03 -6.26
CA VAL A 268 -15.87 -19.79 -5.48
C VAL A 268 -15.48 -21.06 -6.24
N LYS A 269 -14.19 -21.21 -6.54
CA LYS A 269 -13.64 -22.33 -7.31
C LYS A 269 -13.10 -23.42 -6.41
N ARG A 270 -12.35 -23.03 -5.38
CA ARG A 270 -11.69 -23.95 -4.44
C ARG A 270 -11.64 -23.34 -3.05
N LEU A 271 -11.64 -24.23 -2.08
CA LEU A 271 -11.41 -23.93 -0.67
C LEU A 271 -10.40 -24.94 -0.11
N GLU A 272 -9.56 -24.48 0.80
CA GLU A 272 -8.70 -25.34 1.62
C GLU A 272 -8.81 -24.87 3.07
N VAL A 273 -9.19 -25.77 3.96
CA VAL A 273 -9.58 -25.44 5.34
C VAL A 273 -8.68 -26.17 6.32
N TYR A 274 -8.11 -25.41 7.25
CA TYR A 274 -7.30 -25.94 8.35
C TYR A 274 -7.94 -25.54 9.68
N LEU A 275 -8.36 -26.52 10.45
CA LEU A 275 -8.88 -26.31 11.80
C LEU A 275 -7.78 -26.47 12.83
N GLY A 276 -7.83 -25.67 13.89
CA GLY A 276 -6.83 -25.72 14.95
C GLY A 276 -7.25 -24.94 16.19
N GLU A 277 -6.32 -24.87 17.14
CA GLU A 277 -6.51 -24.09 18.36
C GLU A 277 -6.72 -22.60 18.07
N LEU A 278 -7.24 -21.89 19.06
CA LEU A 278 -7.31 -20.44 19.02
C LEU A 278 -5.93 -19.80 18.79
N PRO A 279 -5.87 -18.62 18.15
CA PRO A 279 -4.62 -17.92 17.91
C PRO A 279 -3.84 -17.68 19.21
N ALA A 280 -2.56 -18.08 19.22
CA ALA A 280 -1.66 -17.69 20.30
C ALA A 280 -1.48 -16.16 20.36
N LYS A 281 -1.57 -15.49 19.19
CA LYS A 281 -1.67 -14.03 19.01
C LYS A 281 -2.47 -13.71 17.74
N PRO A 282 -3.36 -12.70 17.74
CA PRO A 282 -3.80 -11.96 18.92
C PRO A 282 -4.70 -12.82 19.82
N LYS A 283 -4.74 -12.53 21.14
CA LYS A 283 -5.68 -13.16 22.09
C LYS A 283 -6.96 -12.34 22.30
N LEU A 284 -7.01 -11.17 21.67
CA LEU A 284 -8.03 -10.16 21.85
C LEU A 284 -8.65 -9.87 20.48
N LEU A 285 -9.96 -9.62 20.46
CA LEU A 285 -10.68 -9.18 19.27
C LEU A 285 -11.50 -7.92 19.55
N LEU A 286 -11.67 -7.09 18.53
CA LEU A 286 -12.57 -5.93 18.61
C LEU A 286 -14.02 -6.45 18.60
N PRO A 287 -14.90 -5.91 19.48
CA PRO A 287 -16.32 -6.14 19.33
C PRO A 287 -16.81 -5.40 18.07
N GLN A 288 -17.54 -6.11 17.23
CA GLN A 288 -18.38 -5.61 16.15
C GLN A 288 -19.81 -5.50 16.68
N ALA A 289 -20.51 -4.45 16.26
CA ALA A 289 -21.85 -4.11 16.73
C ALA A 289 -22.94 -4.76 15.87
#